data_AF-A0A8T2TS88-F1
#
_entry.id   AF-A0A8T2TS88-F1
#
_cell.length_a   1.000
_cell.length_b   1.000
_cell.length_c   1.000
_cell.angle_alpha   90.00
_cell.angle_beta   90.00
_cell.angle_gamma   90.00
#
_symmetry.space_group_name_H-M   'P 1'
#
loop_
_entity.id
_entity.type
_entity.pdbx_description
1 polymer ?
#
loop_
_entity_poly.entity_id
_entity_poly.type
_entity_poly.pdbx_seq_one_letter_code
_entity_poly.pdbx_strand_id
1 'polypeptide(L)'
;MFNNEATPIRHDQGAQQPAPLQPTPQQQPMRNYNEPYSNPYQLRSSIRRRPYNLEAKMRIKQYWREAMRLRRQQELEEEQRTFQLDYTSIYQKGHPGTVQGVIKEIIHLGYIVTLPNGWEGLWAASHLGCSGGIPLLERLFKVGQEINIRVIPVPHPTDKDRVYIRP
;
A
#
# COMPACT_ATOMS: atom_id res chain seq x y z
N MET A 1 39.86 49.98 34.42
CA MET A 1 41.23 50.10 33.88
C MET A 1 41.37 49.02 32.83
N PHE A 2 41.32 49.41 31.56
CA PHE A 2 41.51 48.54 30.40
C PHE A 2 42.99 48.56 30.06
N ASN A 3 43.63 47.40 29.99
CA ASN A 3 44.97 47.28 29.43
C ASN A 3 44.90 46.45 28.15
N ASN A 4 45.29 47.13 27.07
CA ASN A 4 45.61 46.61 25.75
C ASN A 4 46.96 45.88 25.77
N GLU A 5 47.18 45.04 24.73
CA GLU A 5 48.42 44.85 23.93
C GLU A 5 48.44 43.39 23.41
N ALA A 6 48.06 43.16 22.15
CA ALA A 6 48.89 43.22 20.93
C ALA A 6 49.57 41.87 20.62
N THR A 7 49.24 41.35 19.43
CA THR A 7 49.74 40.12 18.79
C THR A 7 51.23 40.21 18.47
N PRO A 8 51.91 39.08 18.19
CA PRO A 8 52.24 38.86 16.78
C PRO A 8 52.11 37.43 16.26
N ILE A 9 51.97 37.39 14.95
CA ILE A 9 51.79 36.27 14.03
C ILE A 9 53.07 35.42 13.92
N ARG A 10 52.93 34.10 13.82
CA ARG A 10 53.81 33.29 12.95
C ARG A 10 53.07 32.09 12.36
N HIS A 11 53.06 32.08 11.04
CA HIS A 11 52.65 31.01 10.15
C HIS A 11 53.58 29.80 10.27
N ASP A 12 53.04 28.58 10.23
CA ASP A 12 53.63 27.54 9.37
C ASP A 12 52.64 26.43 8.98
N GLN A 13 52.22 26.51 7.73
CA GLN A 13 52.02 25.45 6.73
C GLN A 13 51.41 24.10 7.15
N GLY A 14 50.12 23.96 6.83
CA GLY A 14 49.47 22.65 6.69
C GLY A 14 50.00 21.89 5.47
N ALA A 15 50.39 20.65 5.69
CA ALA A 15 50.73 19.69 4.64
C ALA A 15 49.53 19.48 3.69
N GLN A 16 49.68 19.94 2.45
CA GLN A 16 48.75 19.67 1.36
C GLN A 16 48.88 18.20 0.93
N GLN A 17 47.78 17.46 0.99
CA GLN A 17 47.65 16.18 0.30
C GLN A 17 47.58 16.42 -1.22
N PRO A 18 48.24 15.60 -2.06
CA PRO A 18 48.20 15.80 -3.51
C PRO A 18 46.81 15.44 -4.08
N ALA A 19 46.33 16.31 -4.97
CA ALA A 19 45.07 16.16 -5.70
C ALA A 19 45.10 14.96 -6.68
N PRO A 20 43.96 14.32 -6.98
CA PRO A 20 43.90 13.23 -7.94
C PRO A 20 44.12 13.72 -9.39
N LEU A 21 44.96 12.99 -10.11
CA LEU A 21 45.32 13.23 -11.51
C LEU A 21 44.09 13.19 -12.43
N GLN A 22 43.88 14.25 -13.22
CA GLN A 22 42.90 14.24 -14.30
C GLN A 22 43.47 13.46 -15.51
N PRO A 23 42.68 12.58 -16.17
CA PRO A 23 43.14 11.90 -17.38
C PRO A 23 43.14 12.85 -18.58
N THR A 24 44.25 12.85 -19.32
CA THR A 24 44.48 13.61 -20.55
C THR A 24 43.47 13.27 -21.65
N PRO A 25 42.98 14.25 -22.44
CA PRO A 25 42.10 13.95 -23.57
C PRO A 25 42.90 13.31 -24.71
N GLN A 26 42.66 12.03 -24.98
CA GLN A 26 43.15 11.36 -26.19
C GLN A 26 42.36 11.86 -27.40
N GLN A 27 43.05 12.41 -28.39
CA GLN A 27 42.46 12.81 -29.67
C GLN A 27 41.91 11.58 -30.40
N GLN A 28 40.63 11.60 -30.76
CA GLN A 28 40.01 10.54 -31.57
C GLN A 28 40.36 10.76 -33.06
N PRO A 29 40.85 9.75 -33.80
CA PRO A 29 40.98 9.88 -35.25
C PRO A 29 39.59 9.84 -35.93
N MET A 30 39.42 10.69 -36.95
CA MET A 30 38.19 10.82 -37.74
C MET A 30 37.72 9.47 -38.32
N ARG A 31 36.48 9.06 -38.00
CA ARG A 31 35.87 7.83 -38.54
C ARG A 31 35.45 8.00 -40.00
N ASN A 32 35.88 7.06 -40.84
CA ASN A 32 35.42 6.86 -42.21
C ASN A 32 33.99 6.26 -42.20
N TYR A 33 33.01 6.95 -42.80
CA TYR A 33 31.58 6.60 -42.79
C TYR A 33 31.20 5.67 -43.95
N ASN A 34 31.74 4.44 -43.98
CA ASN A 34 31.28 3.41 -44.91
C ASN A 34 31.58 1.98 -44.42
N GLU A 35 31.21 1.65 -43.18
CA GLU A 35 31.06 0.24 -42.76
C GLU A 35 29.58 -0.14 -42.69
N PRO A 36 29.17 -1.28 -43.29
CA PRO A 36 27.81 -1.78 -43.13
C PRO A 36 27.61 -2.12 -41.64
N TYR A 37 26.51 -1.64 -41.07
CA TYR A 37 26.14 -1.83 -39.67
C TYR A 37 26.33 -3.28 -39.21
N SER A 38 27.47 -3.58 -38.58
CA SER A 38 27.63 -4.77 -37.75
C SER A 38 26.72 -4.58 -36.55
N ASN A 39 25.56 -5.25 -36.60
CA ASN A 39 24.56 -5.23 -35.56
C ASN A 39 25.19 -5.66 -34.20
N PRO A 40 25.38 -4.74 -33.24
CA PRO A 40 26.02 -5.06 -31.96
C PRO A 40 25.13 -5.91 -31.04
N TYR A 41 23.90 -6.24 -31.46
CA TYR A 41 22.99 -7.12 -30.73
C TYR A 41 23.22 -8.61 -30.99
N GLN A 42 24.24 -9.01 -31.75
CA GLN A 42 24.73 -10.39 -31.70
C GLN A 42 25.57 -10.61 -30.44
N LEU A 43 24.91 -10.52 -29.28
CA LEU A 43 25.46 -10.96 -28.01
C LEU A 43 25.64 -12.47 -28.09
N ARG A 44 26.89 -12.88 -28.33
CA ARG A 44 27.40 -14.26 -28.27
C ARG A 44 26.67 -15.04 -27.18
N SER A 45 25.81 -15.96 -27.64
CA SER A 45 25.04 -16.90 -26.84
C SER A 45 25.97 -17.86 -26.12
N SER A 46 26.53 -17.45 -24.98
CA SER A 46 27.10 -18.39 -24.02
C SER A 46 27.25 -17.79 -22.61
N ILE A 47 26.33 -16.92 -22.18
CA ILE A 47 26.07 -16.87 -20.74
C ILE A 47 25.28 -18.13 -20.46
N ARG A 48 25.92 -19.15 -19.90
CA ARG A 48 25.21 -20.23 -19.23
C ARG A 48 24.32 -19.54 -18.20
N ARG A 49 23.05 -19.28 -18.54
CA ARG A 49 22.04 -18.96 -17.54
C ARG A 49 22.06 -20.18 -16.64
N ARG A 50 22.76 -20.09 -15.49
CA ARG A 50 22.61 -21.09 -14.43
C ARG A 50 21.10 -21.25 -14.30
N PRO A 51 20.54 -22.44 -14.58
CA PRO A 51 19.10 -22.60 -14.53
C PRO A 51 18.73 -22.16 -13.13
N TYR A 52 18.06 -21.03 -13.03
CA TYR A 52 17.61 -20.51 -11.75
C TYR A 52 16.82 -21.66 -11.13
N ASN A 53 17.39 -22.31 -10.11
CA ASN A 53 16.87 -23.59 -9.64
C ASN A 53 15.40 -23.35 -9.29
N LEU A 54 14.50 -24.08 -9.94
CA LEU A 54 13.06 -23.95 -9.74
C LEU A 54 12.72 -24.06 -8.25
N GLU A 55 13.45 -24.87 -7.51
CA GLU A 55 13.36 -24.97 -6.05
C GLU A 55 13.68 -23.64 -5.34
N ALA A 56 14.76 -22.95 -5.73
CA ALA A 56 15.11 -21.65 -5.18
C ALA A 56 14.06 -20.58 -5.52
N LYS A 57 13.51 -20.60 -6.75
CA LYS A 57 12.37 -19.76 -7.14
C LYS A 57 11.16 -20.00 -6.26
N MET A 58 10.81 -21.27 -6.08
CA MET A 58 9.64 -21.69 -5.34
C MET A 58 9.78 -21.35 -3.86
N ARG A 59 10.98 -21.53 -3.27
CA ARG A 59 11.31 -21.13 -1.91
C ARG A 59 11.14 -19.61 -1.70
N ILE A 60 11.67 -18.79 -2.60
CA ILE A 60 11.52 -17.33 -2.52
C ILE A 60 10.05 -16.92 -2.68
N LYS A 61 9.32 -17.53 -3.61
CA LYS A 61 7.89 -17.26 -3.82
C LYS A 61 7.06 -17.67 -2.59
N GLN A 62 7.36 -18.80 -1.96
CA GLN A 62 6.72 -19.24 -0.72
C GLN A 62 7.00 -18.26 0.41
N TYR A 63 8.27 -17.86 0.60
CA TYR A 63 8.67 -16.87 1.59
C TYR A 63 7.90 -15.55 1.42
N TRP A 64 7.80 -14.99 0.21
CA TRP A 64 7.04 -13.76 0.00
C TRP A 64 5.55 -13.94 0.27
N ARG A 65 4.94 -15.08 -0.10
CA ARG A 65 3.53 -15.35 0.24
C ARG A 65 3.32 -15.45 1.75
N GLU A 66 4.23 -16.08 2.47
CA GLU A 66 4.18 -16.19 3.94
C GLU A 66 4.40 -14.84 4.61
N ALA A 67 5.41 -14.08 4.19
CA ALA A 67 5.67 -12.74 4.69
C ALA A 67 4.48 -11.81 4.45
N MET A 68 3.87 -11.84 3.27
CA MET A 68 2.67 -11.04 2.96
C MET A 68 1.46 -11.46 3.80
N ARG A 69 1.26 -12.77 4.02
CA ARG A 69 0.18 -13.26 4.88
C ARG A 69 0.39 -12.85 6.34
N LEU A 70 1.61 -13.01 6.85
CA LEU A 70 1.94 -12.67 8.22
C LEU A 70 1.79 -11.16 8.45
N ARG A 71 2.30 -10.34 7.52
CA ARG A 71 2.12 -8.89 7.56
C ARG A 71 0.65 -8.52 7.58
N ARG A 72 -0.16 -9.11 6.70
CA ARG A 72 -1.61 -8.84 6.66
C ARG A 72 -2.30 -9.26 7.96
N GLN A 73 -1.90 -10.37 8.57
CA GLN A 73 -2.43 -10.80 9.86
C GLN A 73 -2.05 -9.83 10.98
N GLN A 74 -0.79 -9.37 11.02
CA GLN A 74 -0.32 -8.38 11.98
C GLN A 74 -1.10 -7.06 11.85
N GLU A 75 -1.28 -6.55 10.63
CA GLU A 75 -2.08 -5.34 10.36
C GLU A 75 -3.52 -5.50 10.87
N LEU A 76 -4.16 -6.65 10.61
CA LEU A 76 -5.52 -6.94 11.09
C LEU A 76 -5.61 -7.04 12.62
N GLU A 77 -4.57 -7.58 13.27
CA GLU A 77 -4.51 -7.69 14.73
C GLU A 77 -4.25 -6.33 15.39
N GLU A 78 -3.37 -5.51 14.82
CA GLU A 78 -3.11 -4.14 15.26
C GLU A 78 -4.34 -3.25 15.13
N GLU A 79 -5.05 -3.36 14.00
CA GLU A 79 -6.35 -2.72 13.80
C GLU A 79 -7.34 -3.21 14.86
N GLN A 80 -7.46 -4.51 15.12
CA GLN A 80 -8.37 -5.02 16.16
C GLN A 80 -8.13 -4.41 17.53
N ARG A 81 -6.86 -4.21 17.91
CA ARG A 81 -6.46 -3.66 19.21
C ARG A 81 -6.70 -2.16 19.31
N THR A 82 -6.39 -1.43 18.24
CA THR A 82 -6.35 0.04 18.27
C THR A 82 -7.65 0.66 17.80
N PHE A 83 -8.38 -0.02 16.93
CA PHE A 83 -9.54 0.56 16.25
C PHE A 83 -10.65 0.91 17.24
N GLN A 84 -11.08 2.16 17.16
CA GLN A 84 -12.26 2.68 17.82
C GLN A 84 -13.20 3.20 16.74
N LEU A 85 -14.47 2.80 16.83
CA LEU A 85 -15.48 3.25 15.89
C LEU A 85 -15.95 4.65 16.27
N ASP A 86 -15.95 5.57 15.32
CA ASP A 86 -16.63 6.85 15.49
C ASP A 86 -18.14 6.65 15.29
N TYR A 87 -18.90 6.74 16.38
CA TYR A 87 -20.36 6.58 16.35
C TYR A 87 -21.07 7.80 15.76
N THR A 88 -20.38 8.93 15.59
CA THR A 88 -20.96 10.18 15.06
C THR A 88 -21.37 10.04 13.59
N SER A 89 -20.66 9.21 12.82
CA SER A 89 -20.97 8.93 11.42
C SER A 89 -22.13 7.95 11.23
N ILE A 90 -22.64 7.33 12.30
CA ILE A 90 -23.77 6.42 12.21
C ILE A 90 -25.05 7.23 12.31
N TYR A 91 -25.93 7.05 11.33
CA TYR A 91 -27.23 7.73 11.33
C TYR A 91 -28.05 7.37 12.58
N GLN A 92 -28.57 8.40 13.24
CA GLN A 92 -29.53 8.22 14.33
C GLN A 92 -30.89 7.77 13.81
N LYS A 93 -31.67 7.13 14.69
CA LYS A 93 -33.02 6.66 14.37
C LYS A 93 -33.91 7.83 13.96
N GLY A 94 -34.45 7.78 12.74
CA GLY A 94 -35.38 8.78 12.22
C GLY A 94 -34.75 9.92 11.44
N HIS A 95 -33.47 9.85 11.08
CA HIS A 95 -32.88 10.82 10.15
C HIS A 95 -33.56 10.73 8.77
N PRO A 96 -33.95 11.85 8.15
CA PRO A 96 -34.65 11.83 6.86
C PRO A 96 -33.82 11.12 5.78
N GLY A 97 -34.45 10.21 5.05
CA GLY A 97 -33.81 9.44 3.97
C GLY A 97 -33.01 8.22 4.43
N THR A 98 -33.15 7.79 5.68
CA THR A 98 -32.55 6.54 6.20
C THR A 98 -33.58 5.43 6.30
N VAL A 99 -33.12 4.20 6.13
CA VAL A 99 -33.90 2.96 6.22
C VAL A 99 -33.33 2.13 7.36
N GLN A 100 -34.20 1.53 8.17
CA GLN A 100 -33.80 0.57 9.20
C GLN A 100 -33.51 -0.78 8.55
N GLY A 101 -32.34 -1.34 8.80
CA GLY A 101 -31.97 -2.66 8.30
C GLY A 101 -31.44 -3.54 9.44
N VAL A 102 -31.54 -4.86 9.26
CA VAL A 102 -31.07 -5.85 10.23
C VAL A 102 -29.83 -6.55 9.66
N ILE A 103 -28.75 -6.61 10.43
CA ILE A 103 -27.54 -7.33 10.02
C ILE A 103 -27.84 -8.83 9.93
N LYS A 104 -27.67 -9.41 8.74
CA LYS A 104 -27.88 -10.84 8.46
C LYS A 104 -26.60 -11.65 8.58
N GLU A 105 -25.50 -11.12 8.06
CA GLU A 105 -24.22 -11.83 8.00
C GLU A 105 -23.04 -10.85 8.04
N ILE A 106 -21.90 -11.31 8.57
CA ILE A 106 -20.64 -10.57 8.63
C ILE A 106 -19.66 -11.23 7.66
N ILE A 107 -19.15 -10.47 6.70
CA ILE A 107 -18.18 -10.93 5.71
C ILE A 107 -16.92 -10.08 5.77
N HIS A 108 -15.81 -10.57 5.20
CA HIS A 108 -14.55 -9.82 5.14
C HIS A 108 -14.68 -8.47 4.41
N LEU A 109 -15.64 -8.34 3.49
CA LEU A 109 -15.92 -7.07 2.81
C LEU A 109 -16.72 -6.08 3.67
N GLY A 110 -17.41 -6.53 4.74
CA GLY A 110 -18.31 -5.71 5.55
C GLY A 110 -19.55 -6.47 6.08
N TYR A 111 -20.68 -5.78 6.20
CA TYR A 111 -21.94 -6.36 6.70
C TYR A 111 -22.97 -6.55 5.59
N ILE A 112 -23.64 -7.70 5.60
CA ILE A 112 -24.84 -7.92 4.80
C ILE A 112 -26.05 -7.56 5.66
N VAL A 113 -26.87 -6.65 5.17
CA VAL A 113 -28.01 -6.09 5.88
C VAL A 113 -29.28 -6.40 5.10
N THR A 114 -30.28 -6.97 5.77
CA THR A 114 -31.62 -7.15 5.21
C THR A 114 -32.43 -5.89 5.42
N LEU A 115 -32.97 -5.34 4.34
CA LEU A 115 -33.86 -4.18 4.38
C LEU A 115 -35.33 -4.64 4.49
N PRO A 116 -36.25 -3.80 5.03
CA PRO A 116 -37.66 -4.12 5.19
C PRO A 116 -38.37 -4.39 3.86
N ASN A 117 -37.82 -3.90 2.76
CA ASN A 117 -38.34 -4.10 1.40
C ASN A 117 -37.99 -5.49 0.83
N GLY A 118 -37.29 -6.35 1.59
CA GLY A 118 -36.82 -7.67 1.14
C GLY A 118 -35.50 -7.64 0.36
N TRP A 119 -34.88 -6.46 0.20
CA TRP A 119 -33.59 -6.30 -0.48
C TRP A 119 -32.41 -6.54 0.46
N GLU A 120 -31.28 -6.97 -0.11
CA GLU A 120 -30.03 -7.14 0.62
C GLU A 120 -29.07 -5.98 0.30
N GLY A 121 -28.58 -5.31 1.35
CA GLY A 121 -27.58 -4.26 1.27
C GLY A 121 -26.21 -4.75 1.74
N LEU A 122 -25.15 -4.23 1.09
CA LEU A 122 -23.77 -4.42 1.54
C LEU A 122 -23.28 -3.11 2.18
N TRP A 123 -22.96 -3.17 3.47
CA TRP A 123 -22.23 -2.12 4.17
C TRP A 123 -20.74 -2.43 4.16
N ALA A 124 -19.99 -1.77 3.27
CA ALA A 124 -18.56 -2.05 3.15
C ALA A 124 -17.76 -1.64 4.40
N ALA A 125 -16.82 -2.48 4.81
CA ALA A 125 -15.92 -2.23 5.94
C ALA A 125 -15.11 -0.94 5.78
N SER A 126 -14.79 -0.56 4.54
CA SER A 126 -14.11 0.70 4.22
C SER A 126 -14.88 1.95 4.69
N HIS A 127 -16.22 1.89 4.78
CA HIS A 127 -17.02 3.00 5.32
C HIS A 127 -16.90 3.16 6.83
N LEU A 128 -16.57 2.07 7.52
CA LEU A 128 -16.33 2.09 8.95
C LEU A 128 -14.88 2.50 9.26
N GLY A 129 -14.02 2.64 8.24
CA GLY A 129 -12.59 2.85 8.43
C GLY A 129 -11.83 1.57 8.79
N CYS A 130 -12.42 0.39 8.56
CA CYS A 130 -11.82 -0.91 8.84
C CYS A 130 -11.27 -1.55 7.56
N SER A 131 -10.16 -2.30 7.65
CA SER A 131 -9.62 -3.02 6.49
C SER A 131 -10.30 -4.38 6.20
N GLY A 132 -11.36 -4.75 6.93
CA GLY A 132 -12.16 -5.96 6.67
C GLY A 132 -11.79 -7.20 7.49
N GLY A 133 -11.16 -7.04 8.66
CA GLY A 133 -10.95 -8.15 9.58
C GLY A 133 -12.26 -8.65 10.19
N ILE A 134 -12.61 -9.92 9.95
CA ILE A 134 -13.82 -10.55 10.52
C ILE A 134 -13.90 -10.38 12.05
N PRO A 135 -12.82 -10.63 12.84
CA PRO A 135 -12.91 -10.51 14.29
C PRO A 135 -13.15 -9.06 14.76
N LEU A 136 -12.64 -8.06 14.01
CA LEU A 136 -12.93 -6.66 14.29
C LEU A 136 -14.41 -6.37 14.04
N LEU A 137 -14.95 -6.82 12.91
CA LEU A 137 -16.35 -6.59 12.55
C LEU A 137 -17.31 -7.28 13.54
N GLU A 138 -17.03 -8.51 13.96
CA GLU A 138 -17.80 -9.22 14.99
C GLU A 138 -17.81 -8.50 16.34
N ARG A 139 -16.72 -7.80 16.68
CA ARG A 139 -16.63 -6.98 17.89
C ARG A 139 -17.50 -5.73 17.83
N LEU A 140 -17.61 -5.10 16.65
CA LEU A 140 -18.31 -3.83 16.48
C LEU A 140 -19.84 -3.99 16.45
N PHE A 141 -20.33 -4.95 15.67
CA PHE A 141 -21.76 -5.19 15.48
C PHE A 141 -22.06 -6.67 15.46
N LYS A 142 -23.21 -7.06 16.03
CA LYS A 142 -23.65 -8.45 16.04
C LYS A 142 -24.67 -8.73 14.95
N VAL A 143 -24.71 -9.98 14.49
CA VAL A 143 -25.79 -10.49 13.64
C VAL A 143 -27.12 -10.33 14.39
N GLY A 144 -28.14 -9.83 13.68
CA GLY A 144 -29.45 -9.50 14.22
C GLY A 144 -29.58 -8.07 14.75
N GLN A 145 -28.50 -7.26 14.76
CA GLN A 145 -28.57 -5.88 15.21
C GLN A 145 -29.26 -4.97 14.17
N GLU A 146 -30.14 -4.10 14.65
CA GLU A 146 -30.80 -3.07 13.86
C GLU A 146 -29.91 -1.83 13.72
N ILE A 147 -29.80 -1.31 12.49
CA ILE A 147 -29.01 -0.13 12.15
C ILE A 147 -29.77 0.77 11.18
N ASN A 148 -29.58 2.08 11.28
CA ASN A 148 -30.18 3.06 10.36
C ASN A 148 -29.17 3.46 9.30
N ILE A 149 -29.58 3.40 8.04
CA ILE A 149 -28.65 3.51 6.94
C ILE A 149 -29.27 4.20 5.73
N ARG A 150 -28.48 4.98 5.00
CA ARG A 150 -28.88 5.49 3.69
C ARG A 150 -28.54 4.50 2.57
N VAL A 151 -29.57 4.15 1.81
CA VAL A 151 -29.57 3.15 0.75
C VAL A 151 -29.38 3.81 -0.62
N ILE A 152 -28.43 3.33 -1.41
CA ILE A 152 -28.26 3.66 -2.83
C ILE A 152 -28.51 2.39 -3.65
N PRO A 153 -29.51 2.37 -4.55
CA PRO A 153 -29.73 1.24 -5.43
C PRO A 153 -28.59 1.13 -6.44
N VAL A 154 -28.02 -0.07 -6.59
CA VAL A 154 -27.01 -0.37 -7.61
C VAL A 154 -27.60 -1.41 -8.55
N PRO A 155 -27.71 -1.11 -9.87
CA PRO A 155 -28.21 -2.08 -10.82
C PRO A 155 -27.24 -3.27 -10.88
N HIS A 156 -27.77 -4.47 -10.67
CA HIS A 156 -26.99 -5.70 -10.73
C HIS A 156 -27.54 -6.59 -11.84
N PRO A 157 -26.69 -7.27 -12.64
CA PRO A 157 -27.15 -8.12 -13.75
C PRO A 157 -27.85 -9.42 -13.29
N THR A 158 -27.82 -9.73 -12.00
CA THR A 158 -28.60 -10.82 -11.39
C THR A 158 -29.85 -10.22 -10.74
N ASP A 159 -31.00 -10.90 -10.82
CA ASP A 159 -32.31 -10.48 -10.26
C ASP A 159 -32.34 -10.14 -8.76
N LYS A 160 -31.19 -10.24 -8.08
CA LYS A 160 -30.99 -9.77 -6.71
C LYS A 160 -30.44 -8.36 -6.78
N ASP A 161 -31.31 -7.38 -6.65
CA ASP A 161 -30.90 -5.99 -6.46
C ASP A 161 -30.06 -5.86 -5.20
N ARG A 162 -28.83 -5.34 -5.37
CA ARG A 162 -27.92 -5.08 -4.26
C ARG A 162 -27.93 -3.59 -3.95
N VAL A 163 -27.99 -3.28 -2.68
CA VAL A 163 -27.93 -1.90 -2.21
C VAL A 163 -26.52 -1.59 -1.70
N TYR A 164 -26.02 -0.42 -2.05
CA TYR A 164 -24.84 0.15 -1.42
C TYR A 164 -25.24 1.13 -0.32
N ILE A 165 -24.52 1.05 0.78
CA ILE A 165 -24.76 1.87 1.95
C ILE A 165 -23.82 3.06 1.94
N ARG A 166 -24.40 4.26 1.98
CA ARG A 166 -23.61 5.50 2.12
C ARG A 166 -23.34 5.77 3.61
N PRO A 167 -22.13 6.19 4.00
CA PRO A 167 -21.87 6.77 5.30
C PRO A 167 -22.68 8.05 5.51
#